data_AF-A0A420HTZ7-F1
#
_entry.id   AF-A0A420HTZ7-F1
#
_cell.length_a   1.000
_cell.length_b   1.000
_cell.length_c   1.000
_cell.angle_alpha   90.00
_cell.angle_beta   90.00
_cell.angle_gamma   90.00
#
_symmetry.space_group_name_H-M   'P 1'
#
loop_
_entity.id
_entity.type
_entity.pdbx_description
1 polymer ?
#
loop_
_entity_poly.entity_id
_entity_poly.type
_entity_poly.pdbx_seq_one_letter_code
_entity_poly.pdbx_strand_id
1 'polypeptide(L)'
;MRLCNIKNPNSSGHPTIEPSFTTRSKFESFSPSFLQISLLDISTITMLPGFVQQLLRPISASFCTGVTPIAAISIPEGAQKATFAAGCFWGVEHMFRREFMAKGLYDARVGYIGGDLQNPSYRAVCSGQTGHAEALQVVFDPKYVTYSQLVEFFYKMHDPTTPDQQGPDIGSQYRSAIFFHDSDQEKVARDITEKVNEKWWNGKVTTEVLPAREWWDAEDYHQKYLNYNPNGYECPSHFVRKFPPLD
;
A
#
# COMPACT_ATOMS: atom_id res chain seq x y z
N MET A 1 -13.65 11.31 9.96
CA MET A 1 -12.68 11.51 11.07
C MET A 1 -12.56 10.31 12.04
N ARG A 2 -13.52 9.37 12.12
CA ARG A 2 -13.45 8.23 13.07
C ARG A 2 -12.42 7.14 12.69
N LEU A 3 -12.15 6.91 11.41
CA LEU A 3 -11.25 5.83 10.94
C LEU A 3 -9.76 6.12 11.07
N CYS A 4 -9.39 7.40 10.92
CA CYS A 4 -8.02 7.88 10.91
C CYS A 4 -7.25 7.75 12.23
N ASN A 5 -7.89 7.20 13.27
CA ASN A 5 -7.29 6.95 14.58
C ASN A 5 -6.91 5.48 14.81
N ILE A 6 -7.14 4.59 13.84
CA ILE A 6 -6.73 3.19 13.94
C ILE A 6 -5.20 3.13 13.88
N LYS A 7 -4.58 2.98 15.04
CA LYS A 7 -3.14 2.79 15.19
C LYS A 7 -2.78 1.38 14.74
N ASN A 8 -1.57 1.22 14.20
CA ASN A 8 -0.95 -0.07 13.95
C ASN A 8 -1.09 -0.96 15.22
N PRO A 9 -1.86 -2.07 15.18
CA PRO A 9 -2.06 -2.94 16.33
C PRO A 9 -0.75 -3.61 16.81
N ASN A 10 0.30 -3.63 15.97
CA ASN A 10 1.63 -4.13 16.34
C ASN A 10 2.52 -3.07 17.04
N SER A 11 2.01 -1.87 17.31
CA SER A 11 2.78 -0.79 17.97
C SER A 11 2.73 -0.79 19.50
N SER A 12 1.90 -1.65 20.12
CA SER A 12 1.96 -1.92 21.56
C SER A 12 2.98 -3.03 21.81
N GLY A 13 4.15 -2.65 22.33
CA GLY A 13 5.25 -3.57 22.61
C GLY A 13 4.82 -4.81 23.39
N HIS A 14 5.16 -5.97 22.84
CA HIS A 14 5.22 -7.22 23.59
C HIS A 14 6.47 -8.02 23.22
N PRO A 15 6.98 -8.81 24.17
CA PRO A 15 8.40 -9.01 24.38
C PRO A 15 9.03 -9.92 23.32
N THR A 16 10.27 -9.60 22.97
CA THR A 16 11.19 -10.46 22.25
C THR A 16 11.28 -11.82 22.93
N ILE A 17 10.73 -12.86 22.31
CA ILE A 17 11.07 -14.24 22.61
C ILE A 17 12.32 -14.55 21.78
N GLU A 18 13.48 -14.44 22.42
CA GLU A 18 14.73 -14.99 21.88
C GLU A 18 14.75 -16.52 22.03
N PRO A 19 15.09 -17.28 20.98
CA PRO A 19 15.43 -18.69 21.15
C PRO A 19 16.87 -18.81 21.68
N SER A 20 16.97 -19.27 22.92
CA SER A 20 18.19 -19.68 23.58
C SER A 20 18.76 -20.95 22.95
N PHE A 21 19.73 -20.81 22.04
CA PHE A 21 20.59 -21.92 21.63
C PHE A 21 21.91 -21.88 22.41
N THR A 22 21.96 -22.74 23.42
CA THR A 22 23.20 -23.15 24.08
C THR A 22 23.84 -24.24 23.23
N THR A 23 25.05 -24.05 22.74
CA THR A 23 26.03 -25.15 22.65
C THR A 23 27.45 -24.62 22.55
N ARG A 24 28.22 -25.11 23.51
CA ARG A 24 29.62 -24.91 23.80
C ARG A 24 30.43 -25.82 22.87
N SER A 25 31.37 -25.29 22.10
CA SER A 25 32.50 -26.07 21.63
C SER A 25 33.80 -25.29 21.81
N LYS A 26 34.68 -25.88 22.64
CA LYS A 26 36.09 -25.57 22.74
C LYS A 26 36.72 -25.78 21.37
N PHE A 27 37.58 -24.87 20.93
CA PHE A 27 38.71 -25.25 20.09
C PHE A 27 39.99 -24.64 20.65
N GLU A 28 40.94 -25.53 20.85
CA GLU A 28 42.23 -25.31 21.46
C GLU A 28 43.19 -24.60 20.50
N SER A 29 44.03 -23.75 21.11
CA SER A 29 45.45 -23.49 20.86
C SER A 29 46.05 -23.79 19.47
N PHE A 30 46.77 -22.82 18.89
CA PHE A 30 48.15 -23.01 18.39
C PHE A 30 48.79 -21.63 18.14
N SER A 31 49.87 -21.32 18.88
CA SER A 31 50.92 -20.38 18.44
C SER A 31 51.92 -21.19 17.58
N PRO A 32 52.79 -20.57 16.74
CA PRO A 32 53.97 -19.91 17.30
C PRO A 32 54.63 -18.78 16.46
N SER A 33 55.59 -18.11 17.12
CA SER A 33 56.82 -17.49 16.60
C SER A 33 56.71 -16.27 15.66
N PHE A 34 56.98 -15.06 16.15
CA PHE A 34 58.32 -14.45 16.25
C PHE A 34 59.10 -14.45 14.93
N LEU A 35 59.02 -13.33 14.20
CA LEU A 35 60.15 -12.82 13.42
C LEU A 35 60.30 -11.32 13.71
N GLN A 36 61.51 -11.02 14.16
CA GLN A 36 62.03 -9.76 14.63
C GLN A 36 62.64 -9.06 13.41
N ILE A 37 62.16 -7.86 13.08
CA ILE A 37 62.85 -7.00 12.11
C ILE A 37 63.23 -5.70 12.81
N SER A 38 64.52 -5.46 12.67
CA SER A 38 65.39 -4.42 13.19
C SER A 38 64.87 -2.99 13.07
N LEU A 39 65.06 -2.27 14.17
CA LEU A 39 65.10 -0.81 14.27
C LEU A 39 66.19 -0.24 13.35
N LEU A 40 65.84 0.81 12.60
CA LEU A 40 66.76 1.88 12.28
C LEU A 40 66.09 3.21 12.63
N ASP A 41 66.75 3.88 13.57
CA ASP A 41 66.51 5.24 14.01
C ASP A 41 66.64 6.24 12.86
N ILE A 42 65.92 7.36 12.96
CA ILE A 42 66.50 8.71 13.15
C ILE A 42 65.40 9.75 12.85
N SER A 43 65.02 10.44 13.93
CA SER A 43 64.84 11.89 14.01
C SER A 43 64.03 12.60 12.94
N THR A 44 62.82 13.03 13.32
CA THR A 44 62.50 14.46 13.46
C THR A 44 61.09 14.63 14.02
N ILE A 45 61.02 14.97 15.32
CA ILE A 45 59.80 15.43 15.99
C ILE A 45 59.61 16.89 15.60
N THR A 46 58.75 17.17 14.63
CA THR A 46 58.15 18.50 14.48
C THR A 46 56.91 18.56 15.35
N MET A 47 57.04 19.25 16.48
CA MET A 47 55.93 19.65 17.34
C MET A 47 54.95 20.54 16.55
N LEU A 48 53.70 20.11 16.46
CA LEU A 48 52.59 20.97 16.06
C LEU A 48 51.71 21.26 17.29
N PRO A 49 51.33 22.53 17.52
CA PRO A 49 50.52 22.93 18.67
C PRO A 49 49.10 22.34 18.60
N GLY A 50 48.60 21.87 19.75
CA GLY A 50 47.34 21.16 19.92
C GLY A 50 46.09 22.03 19.84
N PHE A 51 45.82 22.62 18.67
CA PHE A 51 44.56 23.34 18.43
C PHE A 51 43.93 23.12 17.04
N VAL A 52 44.40 22.16 16.23
CA VAL A 52 43.75 21.83 14.93
C VAL A 52 43.61 20.32 14.72
N GLN A 53 43.02 19.61 15.69
CA GLN A 53 42.65 18.19 15.56
C GLN A 53 41.13 17.94 15.67
N GLN A 54 40.31 18.89 15.24
CA GLN A 54 38.85 18.75 15.23
C GLN A 54 38.20 18.85 13.85
N LEU A 55 38.94 18.64 12.76
CA LEU A 55 38.38 18.76 11.40
C LEU A 55 38.75 17.61 10.43
N LEU A 56 39.17 16.45 10.95
CA LEU A 56 39.29 15.22 10.15
C LEU A 56 38.85 14.01 10.97
N ARG A 57 37.58 13.99 11.38
CA ARG A 57 36.88 12.73 11.65
C ARG A 57 36.30 12.27 10.31
N PRO A 58 36.65 11.07 9.80
CA PRO A 58 35.86 10.51 8.72
C PRO A 58 34.48 10.24 9.32
N ILE A 59 33.48 11.01 8.87
CA ILE A 59 32.10 10.62 9.08
C ILE A 59 31.93 9.37 8.23
N SER A 60 32.09 8.20 8.82
CA SER A 60 31.61 6.96 8.25
C SER A 60 30.08 7.08 8.19
N ALA A 61 29.59 7.73 7.14
CA ALA A 61 28.21 7.67 6.76
C ALA A 61 27.97 6.27 6.20
N SER A 62 27.77 5.31 7.09
CA SER A 62 27.07 4.08 6.75
C SER A 62 25.61 4.47 6.49
N PHE A 63 25.36 4.96 5.28
CA PHE A 63 24.05 4.89 4.66
C PHE A 63 23.74 3.40 4.49
N CYS A 64 23.16 2.78 5.52
CA CYS A 64 22.44 1.54 5.33
C CYS A 64 21.14 1.90 4.61
N THR A 65 21.19 1.98 3.27
CA THR A 65 20.01 1.86 2.42
C THR A 65 19.51 0.42 2.51
N GLY A 66 18.87 0.10 3.63
CA GLY A 66 18.13 -1.14 3.83
C GLY A 66 16.68 -0.96 3.38
N VAL A 67 16.46 -0.50 2.14
CA VAL A 67 15.16 -0.68 1.49
C VAL A 67 15.27 -1.99 0.74
N THR A 68 14.88 -3.09 1.39
CA THR A 68 14.54 -4.29 0.63
C THR A 68 13.39 -3.89 -0.29
N PRO A 69 13.52 -3.96 -1.62
CA PRO A 69 12.38 -3.76 -2.49
C PRO A 69 11.34 -4.80 -2.07
N ILE A 70 10.19 -4.33 -1.59
CA ILE A 70 9.01 -5.18 -1.39
C ILE A 70 8.83 -5.88 -2.73
N ALA A 71 8.95 -7.20 -2.73
CA ALA A 71 8.92 -8.00 -3.94
C ALA A 71 7.68 -7.61 -4.74
N ALA A 72 7.90 -7.00 -5.92
CA ALA A 72 6.83 -6.77 -6.86
C ALA A 72 6.17 -8.13 -7.11
N ILE A 73 4.90 -8.27 -6.72
CA ILE A 73 4.14 -9.50 -6.96
C ILE A 73 4.24 -9.79 -8.45
N SER A 74 4.72 -10.98 -8.80
CA SER A 74 4.73 -11.46 -10.18
C SER A 74 3.28 -11.61 -10.63
N ILE A 75 2.78 -10.64 -11.40
CA ILE A 75 1.47 -10.71 -12.02
C ILE A 75 1.47 -11.90 -12.98
N PRO A 76 0.55 -12.88 -12.85
CA PRO A 76 0.49 -14.01 -13.76
C PRO A 76 0.35 -13.56 -15.23
N GLU A 77 0.91 -14.33 -16.16
CA GLU A 77 0.82 -14.01 -17.58
C GLU A 77 -0.64 -13.94 -18.03
N GLY A 78 -1.00 -12.86 -18.74
CA GLY A 78 -2.37 -12.61 -19.21
C GLY A 78 -3.32 -12.04 -18.15
N ALA A 79 -2.89 -11.91 -16.88
CA ALA A 79 -3.68 -11.23 -15.87
C ALA A 79 -3.70 -9.70 -16.09
N GLN A 80 -4.78 -9.06 -15.65
CA GLN A 80 -4.97 -7.62 -15.74
C GLN A 80 -5.11 -6.99 -14.36
N LYS A 81 -4.80 -5.69 -14.27
CA LYS A 81 -5.03 -4.87 -13.08
C LYS A 81 -6.28 -4.03 -13.24
N ALA A 82 -7.04 -3.84 -12.17
CA ALA A 82 -8.07 -2.80 -12.09
C ALA A 82 -7.92 -2.04 -10.76
N THR A 83 -8.26 -0.75 -10.75
CA THR A 83 -8.09 0.08 -9.56
C THR A 83 -9.31 0.97 -9.33
N PHE A 84 -9.86 0.89 -8.11
CA PHE A 84 -11.13 1.50 -7.72
C PHE A 84 -10.99 2.22 -6.38
N ALA A 85 -11.57 3.41 -6.25
CA ALA A 85 -11.76 4.12 -4.99
C ALA A 85 -13.25 4.31 -4.72
N ALA A 86 -13.71 3.89 -3.55
CA ALA A 86 -15.14 3.83 -3.24
C ALA A 86 -15.43 4.10 -1.76
N GLY A 87 -14.64 4.96 -1.12
CA GLY A 87 -14.66 5.17 0.33
C GLY A 87 -13.69 4.24 1.06
N CYS A 88 -14.00 3.91 2.32
CA CYS A 88 -13.13 3.11 3.20
C CYS A 88 -12.68 1.80 2.52
N PHE A 89 -11.40 1.71 2.19
CA PHE A 89 -10.87 0.60 1.38
C PHE A 89 -10.97 -0.79 2.03
N TRP A 90 -11.22 -0.89 3.35
CA TRP A 90 -11.38 -2.19 4.04
C TRP A 90 -12.65 -2.89 3.61
N GLY A 91 -13.77 -2.16 3.55
CA GLY A 91 -15.04 -2.69 3.05
C GLY A 91 -14.94 -3.02 1.56
N VAL A 92 -14.28 -2.16 0.79
CA VAL A 92 -14.08 -2.36 -0.65
C VAL A 92 -13.29 -3.66 -0.92
N GLU A 93 -12.14 -3.85 -0.25
CA GLU A 93 -11.35 -5.08 -0.36
C GLU A 93 -12.17 -6.31 0.06
N HIS A 94 -12.85 -6.23 1.20
CA HIS A 94 -13.65 -7.33 1.73
C HIS A 94 -14.76 -7.75 0.75
N MET A 95 -15.48 -6.80 0.17
CA MET A 95 -16.55 -7.06 -0.79
C MET A 95 -16.01 -7.66 -2.10
N PHE A 96 -14.93 -7.11 -2.67
CA PHE A 96 -14.33 -7.66 -3.89
C PHE A 96 -13.77 -9.07 -3.68
N ARG A 97 -13.09 -9.32 -2.56
CA ARG A 97 -12.61 -10.67 -2.23
C ARG A 97 -13.77 -11.64 -2.08
N ARG A 98 -14.83 -11.27 -1.35
CA ARG A 98 -16.00 -12.13 -1.17
C ARG A 98 -16.69 -12.46 -2.49
N GLU A 99 -16.80 -11.50 -3.40
CA GLU A 99 -17.49 -11.68 -4.68
C GLU A 99 -16.64 -12.43 -5.71
N PHE A 100 -15.35 -12.10 -5.84
CA PHE A 100 -14.55 -12.50 -7.01
C PHE A 100 -13.37 -13.44 -6.71
N MET A 101 -12.98 -13.67 -5.45
CA MET A 101 -11.83 -14.54 -5.12
C MET A 101 -11.97 -15.95 -5.73
N ALA A 102 -13.17 -16.51 -5.70
CA ALA A 102 -13.46 -17.82 -6.30
C ALA A 102 -13.88 -17.76 -7.78
N LYS A 103 -13.84 -16.58 -8.42
CA LYS A 103 -14.35 -16.32 -9.78
C LYS A 103 -13.29 -15.77 -10.74
N GLY A 104 -12.00 -15.78 -10.37
CA GLY A 104 -10.92 -15.32 -11.23
C GLY A 104 -10.12 -14.13 -10.71
N LEU A 105 -10.34 -13.69 -9.47
CA LEU A 105 -9.46 -12.74 -8.79
C LEU A 105 -8.21 -13.45 -8.25
N TYR A 106 -7.03 -13.01 -8.64
CA TYR A 106 -5.76 -13.51 -8.11
C TYR A 106 -5.33 -12.78 -6.84
N ASP A 107 -5.47 -11.45 -6.83
CA ASP A 107 -5.12 -10.64 -5.68
C ASP A 107 -5.97 -9.36 -5.58
N ALA A 108 -5.98 -8.79 -4.37
CA ALA A 108 -6.65 -7.56 -4.00
C ALA A 108 -5.79 -6.86 -2.95
N ARG A 109 -5.39 -5.62 -3.17
CA ARG A 109 -4.56 -4.85 -2.22
C ARG A 109 -5.11 -3.46 -2.04
N VAL A 110 -5.09 -2.99 -0.80
CA VAL A 110 -5.51 -1.63 -0.46
C VAL A 110 -4.31 -0.68 -0.48
N GLY A 111 -4.55 0.57 -0.87
CA GLY A 111 -3.50 1.55 -1.06
C GLY A 111 -4.01 2.93 -1.41
N TYR A 112 -3.10 3.76 -1.90
CA TYR A 112 -3.29 5.18 -2.17
C TYR A 112 -2.89 5.51 -3.60
N ILE A 113 -3.73 6.27 -4.29
CA ILE A 113 -3.49 6.69 -5.68
C ILE A 113 -4.25 7.99 -6.00
N GLY A 114 -3.79 8.70 -7.03
CA GLY A 114 -4.46 9.87 -7.60
C GLY A 114 -4.05 11.20 -6.98
N GLY A 115 -3.23 11.19 -5.93
CA GLY A 115 -2.64 12.38 -5.32
C GLY A 115 -1.20 12.64 -5.76
N ASP A 116 -0.59 13.62 -5.11
CA ASP A 116 0.75 14.13 -5.47
C ASP A 116 1.83 13.81 -4.44
N LEU A 117 1.45 13.49 -3.18
CA LEU A 117 2.43 13.12 -2.16
C LEU A 117 3.05 11.76 -2.48
N GLN A 118 4.37 11.70 -2.63
CA GLN A 118 5.10 10.44 -2.78
C GLN A 118 5.22 9.71 -1.43
N ASN A 119 5.19 8.38 -1.49
CA ASN A 119 5.25 7.49 -0.32
C ASN A 119 4.35 7.94 0.85
N PRO A 120 3.04 8.14 0.60
CA PRO A 120 2.12 8.64 1.60
C PRO A 120 1.89 7.58 2.70
N SER A 121 1.89 8.01 3.97
CA SER A 121 1.40 7.18 5.08
C SER A 121 -0.12 7.31 5.22
N TYR A 122 -0.77 6.33 5.85
CA TYR A 122 -2.20 6.40 6.16
C TYR A 122 -2.58 7.71 6.87
N ARG A 123 -1.77 8.12 7.85
CA ARG A 123 -1.97 9.38 8.58
C ARG A 123 -1.92 10.60 7.67
N ALA A 124 -0.99 10.62 6.72
CA ALA A 124 -0.89 11.72 5.76
C ALA A 124 -2.14 11.75 4.87
N VAL A 125 -2.56 10.62 4.31
CA VAL A 125 -3.78 10.53 3.47
C VAL A 125 -5.02 10.98 4.24
N CYS A 126 -5.14 10.55 5.50
CA CYS A 126 -6.21 10.94 6.41
C CYS A 126 -6.31 12.44 6.70
N SER A 127 -5.25 13.22 6.47
CA SER A 127 -5.29 14.68 6.59
C SER A 127 -6.07 15.36 5.45
N GLY A 128 -6.32 14.64 4.34
CA GLY A 128 -6.94 15.18 3.13
C GLY A 128 -6.01 16.03 2.26
N GLN A 129 -4.75 16.27 2.67
CA GLN A 129 -3.84 17.20 2.00
C GLN A 129 -2.96 16.54 0.92
N THR A 130 -3.09 15.23 0.72
CA THR A 130 -2.21 14.48 -0.20
C THR A 130 -2.76 14.38 -1.62
N GLY A 131 -4.06 14.62 -1.80
CA GLY A 131 -4.81 14.36 -3.05
C GLY A 131 -5.14 12.88 -3.30
N HIS A 132 -4.56 11.94 -2.53
CA HIS A 132 -4.79 10.53 -2.75
C HIS A 132 -6.19 10.10 -2.32
N ALA A 133 -6.76 9.16 -3.08
CA ALA A 133 -7.91 8.36 -2.65
C ALA A 133 -7.43 7.10 -1.92
N GLU A 134 -8.19 6.65 -0.93
CA GLU A 134 -8.18 5.25 -0.51
C GLU A 134 -8.73 4.39 -1.64
N ALA A 135 -7.95 3.41 -2.07
CA ALA A 135 -8.26 2.63 -3.24
C ALA A 135 -7.94 1.14 -3.04
N LEU A 136 -8.57 0.33 -3.89
CA LEU A 136 -8.33 -1.08 -4.07
C LEU A 136 -7.70 -1.29 -5.44
N GLN A 137 -6.54 -1.95 -5.50
CA GLN A 137 -6.00 -2.54 -6.72
C GLN A 137 -6.25 -4.04 -6.72
N VAL A 138 -6.86 -4.55 -7.78
CA VAL A 138 -7.07 -5.98 -7.98
C VAL A 138 -6.26 -6.50 -9.15
N VAL A 139 -5.86 -7.77 -9.07
CA VAL A 139 -5.27 -8.54 -10.16
C VAL A 139 -6.24 -9.67 -10.50
N PHE A 140 -6.65 -9.79 -11.76
CA PHE A 140 -7.67 -10.75 -12.17
C PHE A 140 -7.35 -11.40 -13.52
N ASP A 141 -7.90 -12.59 -13.76
CA ASP A 141 -7.86 -13.26 -15.05
C ASP A 141 -9.04 -12.81 -15.92
N PRO A 142 -8.81 -12.08 -17.02
CA PRO A 142 -9.86 -11.59 -17.91
C PRO A 142 -10.65 -12.71 -18.61
N LYS A 143 -10.19 -13.97 -18.56
CA LYS A 143 -10.92 -15.13 -19.08
C LYS A 143 -12.10 -15.55 -18.20
N TYR A 144 -12.03 -15.26 -16.90
CA TYR A 144 -13.03 -15.68 -15.92
C TYR A 144 -13.88 -14.53 -15.39
N VAL A 145 -13.28 -13.35 -15.20
CA VAL A 145 -14.00 -12.12 -14.82
C VAL A 145 -13.60 -10.98 -15.73
N THR A 146 -14.58 -10.28 -16.30
CA THR A 146 -14.30 -9.15 -17.19
C THR A 146 -14.13 -7.86 -16.40
N TYR A 147 -13.39 -6.91 -16.96
CA TYR A 147 -13.30 -5.56 -16.38
C TYR A 147 -14.69 -4.91 -16.22
N SER A 148 -15.60 -5.14 -17.17
CA SER A 148 -16.98 -4.64 -17.07
C SER A 148 -17.72 -5.16 -15.84
N GLN A 149 -17.58 -6.45 -15.50
CA GLN A 149 -18.18 -7.03 -14.29
C GLN A 149 -17.63 -6.39 -13.01
N LEU A 150 -16.33 -6.08 -12.99
CA LEU A 150 -15.71 -5.39 -11.85
C LEU A 150 -16.24 -3.96 -11.71
N VAL A 151 -16.37 -3.21 -12.82
CA VAL A 151 -16.93 -1.85 -12.82
C VAL A 151 -18.41 -1.85 -12.42
N GLU A 152 -19.21 -2.78 -12.93
CA GLU A 152 -20.61 -2.92 -12.53
C GLU A 152 -20.77 -3.24 -11.04
N PHE A 153 -19.93 -4.15 -10.52
CA PHE A 153 -19.95 -4.49 -9.09
C PHE A 153 -19.54 -3.28 -8.24
N PHE A 154 -18.53 -2.53 -8.67
CA PHE A 154 -18.16 -1.26 -8.07
C PHE A 154 -19.37 -0.34 -7.93
N TYR A 155 -20.18 -0.16 -8.98
CA TYR A 155 -21.39 0.68 -8.88
C TYR A 155 -22.54 0.09 -8.07
N LYS A 156 -22.60 -1.23 -7.88
CA LYS A 156 -23.59 -1.89 -7.02
C LYS A 156 -23.24 -1.75 -5.54
N MET A 157 -21.95 -1.75 -5.19
CA MET A 157 -21.49 -1.94 -3.82
C MET A 157 -21.35 -0.66 -2.98
N HIS A 158 -21.17 0.52 -3.59
CA HIS A 158 -21.04 1.81 -2.88
C HIS A 158 -22.06 2.85 -3.37
N ASP A 159 -22.17 3.99 -2.68
CA ASP A 159 -22.90 5.17 -3.17
C ASP A 159 -21.94 6.07 -3.98
N PRO A 160 -22.09 6.16 -5.31
CA PRO A 160 -21.25 6.97 -6.18
C PRO A 160 -21.79 8.41 -6.36
N THR A 161 -22.77 8.85 -5.55
CA THR A 161 -23.46 10.14 -5.74
C THR A 161 -23.03 11.22 -4.76
N THR A 162 -22.20 10.86 -3.78
CA THR A 162 -21.69 11.76 -2.75
C THR A 162 -20.24 12.15 -3.05
N PRO A 163 -19.97 13.38 -3.54
CA PRO A 163 -18.61 13.81 -3.79
C PRO A 163 -17.80 13.88 -2.48
N ASP A 164 -16.55 13.44 -2.52
CA ASP A 164 -15.61 13.45 -1.38
C ASP A 164 -16.18 12.84 -0.09
N GLN A 165 -17.05 11.84 -0.23
CA GLN A 165 -17.72 11.21 0.89
C GLN A 165 -18.18 9.80 0.53
N GLN A 166 -18.14 8.90 1.51
CA GLN A 166 -18.87 7.63 1.47
C GLN A 166 -19.53 7.36 2.82
N GLY A 167 -20.86 7.39 2.86
CA GLY A 167 -21.60 7.23 4.11
C GLY A 167 -21.13 8.22 5.19
N PRO A 168 -20.73 7.77 6.40
CA PRO A 168 -20.22 8.65 7.45
C PRO A 168 -18.75 9.09 7.25
N ASP A 169 -18.06 8.57 6.24
CA ASP A 169 -16.66 8.86 5.96
C ASP A 169 -16.55 10.04 5.00
N ILE A 170 -16.15 11.20 5.53
CA ILE A 170 -16.09 12.48 4.82
C ILE A 170 -14.62 12.86 4.59
N GLY A 171 -14.29 13.23 3.36
CA GLY A 171 -12.98 13.67 2.91
C GLY A 171 -12.68 13.20 1.48
N SER A 172 -11.86 13.96 0.75
CA SER A 172 -11.50 13.68 -0.64
C SER A 172 -10.81 12.32 -0.84
N GLN A 173 -10.21 11.77 0.22
CA GLN A 173 -9.67 10.42 0.21
C GLN A 173 -10.75 9.33 0.06
N TYR A 174 -12.01 9.64 0.34
CA TYR A 174 -13.14 8.71 0.25
C TYR A 174 -13.98 8.89 -1.01
N ARG A 175 -13.54 9.72 -1.97
CA ARG A 175 -14.24 9.96 -3.22
C ARG A 175 -14.40 8.69 -4.05
N SER A 176 -15.43 8.68 -4.89
CA SER A 176 -15.65 7.64 -5.89
C SER A 176 -14.74 7.89 -7.10
N ALA A 177 -13.87 6.94 -7.45
CA ALA A 177 -13.03 7.03 -8.64
C ALA A 177 -12.70 5.66 -9.24
N ILE A 178 -12.49 5.63 -10.56
CA ILE A 178 -11.97 4.50 -11.33
C ILE A 178 -10.66 4.95 -11.97
N PHE A 179 -9.59 4.21 -11.69
CA PHE A 179 -8.26 4.45 -12.24
C PHE A 179 -7.96 3.41 -13.33
N PHE A 180 -8.08 3.80 -14.60
CA PHE A 180 -7.89 2.89 -15.74
C PHE A 180 -6.41 2.68 -16.07
N HIS A 181 -6.04 1.45 -16.44
CA HIS A 181 -4.66 1.08 -16.76
C HIS A 181 -4.34 1.15 -18.27
N ASP A 182 -5.36 1.21 -19.13
CA ASP A 182 -5.24 1.31 -20.59
C ASP A 182 -6.51 1.95 -21.20
N SER A 183 -6.48 2.17 -22.52
CA SER A 183 -7.60 2.80 -23.25
C SER A 183 -8.86 1.95 -23.33
N ASP A 184 -8.73 0.61 -23.28
CA ASP A 184 -9.88 -0.28 -23.31
C ASP A 184 -10.64 -0.22 -21.98
N GLN A 185 -9.90 -0.19 -20.86
CA GLN A 185 -10.45 0.07 -19.54
C GLN A 185 -11.09 1.45 -19.46
N GLU A 186 -10.46 2.49 -20.00
CA GLU A 186 -11.07 3.83 -20.04
C GLU A 186 -12.43 3.80 -20.75
N LYS A 187 -12.49 3.21 -21.95
CA LYS A 187 -13.71 3.10 -22.74
C LYS A 187 -14.81 2.35 -21.98
N VAL A 188 -14.48 1.18 -21.42
CA VAL A 188 -15.43 0.34 -20.67
C VAL A 188 -15.91 1.05 -19.40
N ALA A 189 -14.99 1.67 -18.66
CA ALA A 189 -15.34 2.43 -17.45
C ALA A 189 -16.29 3.57 -17.78
N ARG A 190 -16.01 4.38 -18.81
CA ARG A 190 -16.87 5.49 -19.23
C ARG A 190 -18.26 5.01 -19.70
N ASP A 191 -18.32 3.99 -20.55
CA ASP A 191 -19.58 3.42 -21.05
C ASP A 191 -20.47 2.92 -19.90
N ILE A 192 -19.90 2.13 -18.97
CA ILE A 192 -20.66 1.64 -17.82
C ILE A 192 -21.05 2.78 -16.90
N THR A 193 -20.15 3.74 -16.65
CA THR A 193 -20.43 4.94 -15.83
C THR A 193 -21.64 5.70 -16.37
N GLU A 194 -21.71 5.93 -17.68
CA GLU A 194 -22.83 6.59 -18.33
C GLU A 194 -24.13 5.80 -18.14
N LYS A 195 -24.10 4.50 -18.43
CA LYS A 195 -25.28 3.62 -18.32
C LYS A 195 -25.81 3.51 -16.89
N VAL A 196 -24.95 3.32 -15.89
CA VAL A 196 -25.38 3.25 -14.48
C VAL A 196 -25.85 4.61 -13.98
N ASN A 197 -25.25 5.69 -14.47
CA ASN A 197 -25.66 7.04 -14.09
C ASN A 197 -27.12 7.28 -14.51
N GLU A 198 -27.46 6.96 -15.76
CA GLU A 198 -28.82 7.07 -16.26
C GLU A 198 -29.77 6.06 -15.60
N LYS A 199 -29.42 4.76 -15.63
CA LYS A 199 -30.36 3.68 -15.30
C LYS A 199 -30.51 3.40 -13.80
N TRP A 200 -29.46 3.57 -13.01
CA TRP A 200 -29.43 3.14 -11.60
C TRP A 200 -29.37 4.31 -10.61
N TRP A 201 -28.73 5.40 -11.00
CA TRP A 201 -28.37 6.51 -10.10
C TRP A 201 -29.00 7.86 -10.45
N ASN A 202 -29.97 7.88 -11.39
CA ASN A 202 -30.78 9.06 -11.72
C ASN A 202 -29.98 10.31 -12.10
N GLY A 203 -28.87 10.13 -12.82
CA GLY A 203 -28.02 11.23 -13.30
C GLY A 203 -27.11 11.86 -12.24
N LYS A 204 -26.92 11.22 -11.08
CA LYS A 204 -26.20 11.79 -9.92
C LYS A 204 -24.80 11.22 -9.67
N VAL A 205 -24.29 10.35 -10.53
CA VAL A 205 -22.94 9.77 -10.37
C VAL A 205 -21.88 10.87 -10.43
N THR A 206 -21.02 10.90 -9.42
CA THR A 206 -19.88 11.82 -9.30
C THR A 206 -18.54 11.12 -9.48
N THR A 207 -18.54 9.83 -9.84
CA THR A 207 -17.32 9.03 -10.02
C THR A 207 -16.37 9.64 -11.03
N GLU A 208 -15.12 9.83 -10.63
CA GLU A 208 -14.04 10.26 -11.51
C GLU A 208 -13.50 9.06 -12.33
N VAL A 209 -13.31 9.21 -13.64
CA VAL A 209 -12.65 8.20 -14.49
C VAL A 209 -11.32 8.77 -14.97
N LEU A 210 -10.23 8.32 -14.34
CA LEU A 210 -8.90 8.92 -14.43
C LEU A 210 -7.85 7.88 -14.85
N PRO A 211 -6.75 8.27 -15.51
CA PRO A 211 -5.64 7.36 -15.77
C PRO A 211 -4.99 6.93 -14.45
N ALA A 212 -4.64 5.65 -14.33
CA ALA A 212 -3.86 5.15 -13.21
C ALA A 212 -2.48 5.82 -13.19
N ARG A 213 -2.16 6.47 -12.06
CA ARG A 213 -0.83 7.05 -11.77
C ARG A 213 -0.04 6.09 -10.87
N GLU A 214 0.98 6.60 -10.22
CA GLU A 214 1.77 5.86 -9.24
C GLU A 214 0.87 5.32 -8.10
N TRP A 215 1.07 4.04 -7.79
CA TRP A 215 0.36 3.30 -6.75
C TRP A 215 1.24 3.16 -5.51
N TRP A 216 0.65 3.40 -4.34
CA TRP A 216 1.29 3.21 -3.05
C TRP A 216 0.53 2.18 -2.25
N ASP A 217 1.15 1.03 -1.94
CA ASP A 217 0.56 0.06 -1.03
C ASP A 217 0.33 0.71 0.35
N ALA A 218 -0.85 0.52 0.92
CA ALA A 218 -1.10 0.86 2.31
C ALA A 218 -0.34 -0.11 3.23
N GLU A 219 -0.09 0.31 4.46
CA GLU A 219 0.63 -0.46 5.46
C GLU A 219 0.00 -1.86 5.67
N ASP A 220 0.82 -2.87 5.99
CA ASP A 220 0.39 -4.28 6.05
C ASP A 220 -0.83 -4.53 6.94
N TYR A 221 -1.00 -3.76 8.02
CA TYR A 221 -2.14 -3.91 8.93
C TYR A 221 -3.48 -3.45 8.32
N HIS A 222 -3.45 -2.73 7.19
CA HIS A 222 -4.64 -2.40 6.40
C HIS A 222 -5.03 -3.51 5.43
N GLN A 223 -4.08 -4.35 5.01
CA GLN A 223 -4.32 -5.43 4.06
C GLN A 223 -5.17 -6.52 4.73
N LYS A 224 -6.28 -6.92 4.10
CA LYS A 224 -7.23 -7.90 4.61
C LYS A 224 -7.75 -7.53 6.01
N TYR A 225 -7.90 -6.23 6.31
CA TYR A 225 -8.23 -5.76 7.65
C TYR A 225 -9.45 -6.46 8.26
N LEU A 226 -10.57 -6.57 7.53
CA LEU A 226 -11.80 -7.22 8.00
C LEU A 226 -11.69 -8.76 8.11
N ASN A 227 -10.70 -9.39 7.49
CA ASN A 227 -10.43 -10.82 7.70
C ASN A 227 -9.77 -11.05 9.07
N TYR A 228 -8.87 -10.16 9.46
CA TYR A 228 -8.20 -10.20 10.76
C TYR A 228 -9.02 -9.56 11.88
N ASN A 229 -9.96 -8.68 11.53
CA ASN A 229 -10.85 -7.97 12.44
C ASN A 229 -12.30 -8.13 11.97
N PRO A 230 -12.95 -9.29 12.18
CA PRO A 230 -14.31 -9.55 11.69
C PRO A 230 -15.38 -8.59 12.24
N ASN A 231 -15.13 -8.01 13.42
CA ASN A 231 -15.97 -6.98 14.04
C ASN A 231 -15.40 -5.56 13.86
N GLY A 232 -14.44 -5.41 12.95
CA GLY A 232 -13.82 -4.14 12.61
C GLY A 232 -14.80 -3.20 11.91
N TYR A 233 -14.37 -1.97 11.67
CA TYR A 233 -15.20 -1.02 10.95
C TYR A 233 -15.40 -1.44 9.50
N GLU A 234 -16.66 -1.47 9.08
CA GLU A 234 -17.10 -1.56 7.69
C GLU A 234 -18.03 -0.36 7.43
N CYS A 235 -17.84 0.32 6.30
CA CYS A 235 -18.69 1.47 5.99
C CYS A 235 -20.13 0.98 5.76
N PRO A 236 -21.15 1.54 6.44
CA PRO A 236 -22.53 1.07 6.31
C PRO A 236 -23.12 1.29 4.90
N SER A 237 -22.48 2.10 4.06
CA SER A 237 -22.87 2.29 2.66
C SER A 237 -22.29 1.24 1.70
N HIS A 238 -21.41 0.34 2.20
CA HIS A 238 -20.85 -0.79 1.47
C HIS A 238 -21.75 -2.02 1.53
N PHE A 239 -22.63 -2.15 0.54
CA PHE A 239 -23.50 -3.31 0.38
C PHE A 239 -23.94 -3.44 -1.08
N VAL A 240 -24.18 -4.68 -1.52
CA VAL A 240 -24.57 -4.94 -2.91
C VAL A 240 -26.03 -4.56 -3.13
N ARG A 241 -26.26 -3.47 -3.87
CA ARG A 241 -27.60 -3.02 -4.29
C ARG A 241 -28.13 -3.94 -5.39
N LYS A 242 -29.45 -4.16 -5.36
CA LYS A 242 -30.18 -4.93 -6.39
C LYS A 242 -30.63 -3.99 -7.50
N PHE A 243 -29.82 -3.87 -8.54
CA PHE A 243 -30.16 -3.14 -9.75
C PHE A 243 -30.53 -4.09 -10.90
N PRO A 244 -31.38 -3.67 -11.86
CA PRO A 244 -31.64 -4.43 -13.07
C PRO A 244 -30.37 -4.52 -13.95
N PRO A 245 -30.27 -5.48 -14.89
CA PRO A 245 -29.16 -5.55 -15.84
C PRO A 245 -28.92 -4.25 -16.63
N LEU A 246 -27.67 -3.98 -17.00
CA LEU A 246 -27.31 -2.91 -17.94
C LEU A 246 -27.44 -3.44 -19.36
N ASP A 247 -28.65 -3.36 -19.91
CA ASP A 247 -28.89 -3.65 -21.33
C ASP A 247 -28.13 -2.68 -22.26
#